data_AF-A0A2M8C6C9-F1
#
_entry.id   AF-A0A2M8C6C9-F1
#
_cell.length_a   1.000
_cell.length_b   1.000
_cell.length_c   1.000
_cell.angle_alpha   90.00
_cell.angle_beta   90.00
_cell.angle_gamma   90.00
#
_symmetry.space_group_name_H-M   'P 1'
#
loop_
_entity.id
_entity.type
_entity.pdbx_description
1 polymer ?
#
loop_
_entity_poly.entity_id
_entity_poly.type
_entity_poly.pdbx_seq_one_letter_code
_entity_poly.pdbx_strand_id
1 'polypeptide(L)'
;MAQKKDAKKEDIALEAQNLATGSINASKQAIDNNPSNVANWNVRGLVLRNLMGVAQGASEWAITANQKASELEPTNPYIFAELGRVYLAKYDLKEGEPEENLRLARESFE
;
A
#
# COMPACT_ATOMS: atom_id res chain seq x y z
N MET A 1 5.04 26.31 28.49
CA MET A 1 3.87 25.51 28.05
C MET A 1 3.97 25.07 26.59
N ALA A 2 4.62 25.81 25.69
CA ALA A 2 4.84 25.40 24.28
C ALA A 2 5.70 24.13 24.14
N GLN A 3 6.88 24.09 24.78
CA GLN A 3 7.80 22.94 24.75
C GLN A 3 7.17 21.58 25.13
N LYS A 4 6.27 21.55 26.12
CA LYS A 4 5.56 20.32 26.52
C LYS A 4 4.50 19.88 25.49
N LYS A 5 3.90 20.81 24.75
CA LYS A 5 2.94 20.50 23.68
C LYS A 5 3.67 19.97 22.44
N ASP A 6 4.86 20.48 22.16
CA ASP A 6 5.67 20.04 21.01
C ASP A 6 6.25 18.65 21.26
N ALA A 7 6.81 18.38 22.45
CA ALA A 7 7.25 17.03 22.83
C ALA A 7 6.11 15.99 22.75
N LYS A 8 4.90 16.35 23.19
CA LYS A 8 3.73 15.46 23.08
C LYS A 8 3.34 15.16 21.62
N LYS A 9 3.52 16.12 20.70
CA LYS A 9 3.25 15.90 19.27
C LYS A 9 4.29 14.97 18.64
N GLU A 10 5.55 15.12 19.04
CA GLU A 10 6.64 14.24 18.62
C GLU A 10 6.40 12.78 19.07
N ASP A 11 5.97 12.57 20.32
CA ASP A 11 5.62 11.25 20.84
C ASP A 11 4.49 10.59 20.02
N ILE A 12 3.43 11.33 19.70
CA ILE A 12 2.30 10.83 18.90
C ILE A 12 2.74 10.50 17.46
N ALA A 13 3.59 11.32 16.86
CA ALA A 13 4.10 11.06 15.52
C ALA A 13 4.97 9.78 15.48
N LEU A 14 5.80 9.58 16.50
CA LEU A 14 6.60 8.36 16.65
C LEU A 14 5.71 7.12 16.85
N GLU A 15 4.68 7.22 17.69
CA GLU A 15 3.72 6.14 17.88
C GLU A 15 3.01 5.77 16.56
N ALA A 16 2.59 6.75 15.77
CA ALA A 16 1.98 6.52 14.47
C ALA A 16 2.93 5.82 13.49
N GLN A 17 4.21 6.22 13.44
CA GLN A 17 5.23 5.56 12.61
C GLN A 17 5.46 4.10 13.02
N ASN A 18 5.51 3.83 14.33
CA ASN A 18 5.67 2.49 14.86
C ASN A 18 4.48 1.60 14.51
N LEU A 19 3.25 2.13 14.63
CA LEU A 19 2.03 1.40 14.26
C LEU A 19 1.94 1.15 12.74
N ALA A 20 2.34 2.12 11.91
CA ALA A 20 2.43 1.94 10.46
C ALA A 20 3.42 0.82 10.11
N THR A 21 4.60 0.82 10.74
CA THR A 21 5.61 -0.23 10.57
C THR A 21 5.09 -1.60 11.03
N GLY A 22 4.39 -1.64 12.16
CA GLY A 22 3.74 -2.85 12.66
C GLY A 22 2.73 -3.43 11.66
N SER A 23 1.91 -2.59 11.04
CA SER A 23 0.94 -3.00 10.02
C SER A 23 1.62 -3.60 8.78
N ILE A 24 2.70 -2.97 8.29
CA ILE A 24 3.50 -3.49 7.17
C ILE A 24 4.08 -4.86 7.50
N ASN A 25 4.64 -5.02 8.69
CA ASN A 25 5.24 -6.28 9.13
C ASN A 25 4.20 -7.39 9.32
N ALA A 26 3.05 -7.07 9.91
CA ALA A 26 1.97 -8.04 10.09
C ALA A 26 1.44 -8.56 8.73
N SER A 27 1.24 -7.68 7.76
CA SER A 27 0.83 -8.10 6.40
C SER A 27 1.88 -8.96 5.70
N LYS A 28 3.18 -8.70 5.93
CA LYS A 28 4.27 -9.54 5.42
C LYS A 28 4.23 -10.93 6.07
N GLN A 29 4.08 -10.99 7.39
CA GLN A 29 4.02 -12.25 8.13
C GLN A 29 2.85 -13.13 7.67
N ALA A 30 1.71 -12.53 7.32
CA ALA A 30 0.58 -13.27 6.76
C ALA A 30 0.98 -14.02 5.47
N ILE A 31 1.73 -13.37 4.58
CA ILE A 31 2.27 -13.99 3.36
C ILE A 31 3.32 -15.05 3.70
N ASP A 32 4.25 -14.75 4.61
CA ASP A 32 5.29 -15.72 5.00
C ASP A 32 4.66 -17.01 5.56
N ASN A 33 3.55 -16.90 6.30
CA ASN A 33 2.82 -18.05 6.85
C ASN A 33 2.07 -18.86 5.79
N ASN A 34 1.49 -18.20 4.78
CA ASN A 34 0.79 -18.88 3.69
C ASN A 34 0.88 -18.05 2.40
N PRO A 35 1.91 -18.30 1.57
CA PRO A 35 2.16 -17.50 0.37
C PRO A 35 1.23 -17.85 -0.80
N SER A 36 0.52 -18.99 -0.77
CA SER A 36 -0.45 -19.36 -1.81
C SER A 36 -1.85 -18.81 -1.55
N ASN A 37 -2.09 -18.21 -0.37
CA ASN A 37 -3.36 -17.57 -0.07
C ASN A 37 -3.40 -16.14 -0.62
N VAL A 38 -4.14 -15.94 -1.71
CA VAL A 38 -4.36 -14.63 -2.36
C VAL A 38 -4.82 -13.55 -1.39
N ALA A 39 -5.62 -13.89 -0.36
CA ALA A 39 -6.15 -12.92 0.58
C ALA A 39 -5.04 -12.24 1.39
N ASN A 40 -3.93 -12.93 1.65
CA ASN A 40 -2.78 -12.36 2.34
C ASN A 40 -2.08 -11.30 1.47
N TRP A 41 -1.96 -11.55 0.16
CA TRP A 41 -1.44 -10.58 -0.80
C TRP A 41 -2.36 -9.37 -0.96
N ASN A 42 -3.67 -9.60 -1.03
CA ASN A 42 -4.69 -8.55 -1.08
C ASN A 42 -4.63 -7.64 0.15
N VAL A 43 -4.54 -8.22 1.36
CA VAL A 43 -4.40 -7.47 2.60
C VAL A 43 -3.11 -6.64 2.60
N ARG A 44 -2.00 -7.22 2.13
CA ARG A 44 -0.73 -6.48 2.01
C ARG A 44 -0.83 -5.31 1.04
N GLY A 45 -1.42 -5.52 -0.14
CA GLY A 45 -1.66 -4.45 -1.12
C GLY A 45 -2.48 -3.32 -0.52
N LEU A 46 -3.55 -3.65 0.20
CA LEU A 46 -4.41 -2.68 0.88
C LEU A 46 -3.68 -1.87 1.96
N VAL A 47 -2.92 -2.55 2.84
CA VAL A 47 -2.13 -1.91 3.89
C VAL A 47 -1.14 -0.92 3.30
N LEU A 48 -0.40 -1.36 2.27
CA LEU A 48 0.62 -0.54 1.63
C LEU A 48 0.03 0.66 0.89
N ARG A 49 -1.08 0.47 0.17
CA ARG A 49 -1.81 1.57 -0.49
C ARG A 49 -2.25 2.63 0.53
N ASN A 50 -2.77 2.21 1.68
CA ASN A 50 -3.20 3.13 2.74
C ASN A 50 -2.04 3.86 3.44
N LEU A 51 -0.81 3.36 3.29
CA LEU A 51 0.41 3.95 3.85
C LEU A 51 1.24 4.70 2.80
N MET A 52 0.77 4.82 1.56
CA MET A 52 1.39 5.68 0.56
C MET A 52 1.43 7.14 1.06
N GLY A 53 2.55 7.83 0.81
CA GLY A 53 2.81 9.17 1.35
C GLY A 53 3.23 9.19 2.84
N VAL A 54 3.16 8.06 3.55
CA VAL A 54 3.63 7.90 4.93
C VAL A 54 4.87 7.00 4.97
N ALA A 55 4.82 5.84 4.32
CA ALA A 55 5.91 4.89 4.24
C ALA A 55 6.59 4.98 2.86
N GLN A 56 7.91 5.18 2.87
CA GLN A 56 8.70 5.23 1.65
C GLN A 56 8.68 3.88 0.92
N GLY A 57 8.42 3.90 -0.39
CA GLY A 57 8.34 2.70 -1.23
C GLY A 57 7.03 1.91 -1.11
N ALA A 58 6.04 2.42 -0.36
CA ALA A 58 4.78 1.71 -0.14
C ALA A 58 3.99 1.46 -1.43
N SER A 59 4.04 2.40 -2.37
CA SER A 59 3.45 2.30 -3.71
C SER A 59 4.04 1.13 -4.52
N GLU A 60 5.36 1.03 -4.64
CA GLU A 60 6.03 -0.08 -5.35
C GLU A 60 5.73 -1.42 -4.71
N TRP A 61 5.73 -1.48 -3.37
CA TRP A 61 5.39 -2.70 -2.65
C TRP A 61 3.90 -3.07 -2.80
N ALA A 62 3.00 -2.09 -2.88
CA ALA A 62 1.58 -2.33 -3.12
C ALA A 62 1.35 -2.90 -4.53
N ILE A 63 2.01 -2.34 -5.55
CA ILE A 63 1.99 -2.87 -6.92
C ILE A 63 2.49 -4.31 -6.93
N THR A 64 3.67 -4.56 -6.33
CA THR A 64 4.26 -5.90 -6.24
C THR A 64 3.31 -6.90 -5.56
N ALA A 65 2.65 -6.51 -4.47
CA ALA A 65 1.73 -7.39 -3.76
C ALA A 65 0.51 -7.76 -4.62
N ASN A 66 -0.07 -6.79 -5.32
CA ASN A 66 -1.20 -7.07 -6.20
C ASN A 66 -0.80 -7.85 -7.46
N GLN A 67 0.39 -7.65 -8.01
CA GLN A 67 0.93 -8.48 -9.10
C GLN A 67 1.10 -9.95 -8.65
N LYS A 68 1.56 -10.18 -7.41
CA LYS A 68 1.58 -11.53 -6.85
C LYS A 68 0.19 -12.11 -6.61
N ALA A 69 -0.77 -11.30 -6.21
CA ALA A 69 -2.15 -11.74 -6.14
C ALA A 69 -2.69 -12.15 -7.53
N SER A 70 -2.41 -11.37 -8.58
CA SER A 70 -2.92 -11.65 -9.93
C SER A 70 -2.24 -12.87 -10.57
N GLU A 71 -1.00 -13.18 -10.20
CA GLU A 71 -0.36 -14.46 -10.55
C GLU A 71 -1.11 -15.66 -9.95
N LEU A 72 -1.66 -15.53 -8.74
CA LEU A 72 -2.40 -16.59 -8.04
C LEU A 72 -3.86 -16.71 -8.51
N GLU A 73 -4.53 -15.58 -8.76
CA GLU A 73 -5.92 -15.53 -9.22
C GLU A 73 -6.09 -14.55 -10.39
N PRO A 74 -5.68 -14.93 -11.61
CA PRO A 74 -5.66 -14.03 -12.77
C PRO A 74 -7.04 -13.58 -13.25
N THR A 75 -8.11 -14.25 -12.81
CA THR A 75 -9.50 -13.92 -13.17
C THR A 75 -10.25 -13.18 -12.06
N ASN A 76 -9.60 -12.84 -10.95
CA ASN A 76 -10.25 -12.15 -9.85
C ASN A 76 -10.23 -10.62 -10.07
N PRO A 77 -11.39 -9.99 -10.37
CA PRO A 77 -11.45 -8.57 -10.70
C PRO A 77 -11.10 -7.64 -9.52
N TYR A 78 -11.20 -8.14 -8.28
CA TYR A 78 -10.82 -7.36 -7.09
C TYR A 78 -9.36 -6.90 -7.15
N ILE A 79 -8.47 -7.74 -7.67
CA ILE A 79 -7.03 -7.48 -7.69
C ILE A 79 -6.69 -6.35 -8.66
N PHE A 80 -7.31 -6.36 -9.83
CA PHE A 80 -7.13 -5.31 -10.83
C PHE A 80 -7.75 -3.99 -10.36
N ALA A 81 -8.91 -4.05 -9.69
CA ALA A 81 -9.47 -2.86 -9.03
C ALA A 81 -8.50 -2.25 -8.00
N GLU A 82 -7.83 -3.07 -7.18
CA GLU A 82 -6.83 -2.56 -6.23
C GLU A 82 -5.57 -2.05 -6.92
N LEU A 83 -5.07 -2.68 -8.00
CA LEU A 83 -3.96 -2.13 -8.81
C LEU A 83 -4.31 -0.74 -9.35
N GLY A 84 -5.50 -0.59 -9.95
CA GLY A 84 -5.96 0.69 -10.46
C GLY A 84 -6.02 1.77 -9.37
N ARG A 85 -6.49 1.41 -8.17
CA ARG A 85 -6.49 2.31 -7.01
C ARG A 85 -5.07 2.70 -6.56
N VAL A 86 -4.09 1.81 -6.65
CA VAL A 86 -2.69 2.14 -6.33
C VAL A 86 -2.14 3.15 -7.34
N TYR A 87 -2.37 2.96 -8.64
CA TYR A 87 -1.93 3.90 -9.66
C TYR A 87 -2.62 5.27 -9.57
N LEU A 88 -3.93 5.31 -9.27
CA LEU A 88 -4.63 6.57 -8.97
C LEU A 88 -4.01 7.28 -7.76
N ALA A 89 -3.69 6.54 -6.70
CA ALA A 89 -3.04 7.12 -5.53
C ALA A 89 -1.63 7.65 -5.85
N LYS A 90 -0.85 6.98 -6.73
CA LYS A 90 0.44 7.51 -7.21
C LYS A 90 0.25 8.82 -7.98
N TYR A 91 -0.77 8.91 -8.83
CA TYR A 91 -1.13 10.16 -9.51
C TYR A 91 -1.46 11.28 -8.50
N ASP A 92 -2.34 11.01 -7.53
CA ASP A 92 -2.77 12.00 -6.53
C ASP A 92 -1.60 12.51 -5.67
N LEU A 93 -0.67 11.60 -5.33
CA LEU A 93 0.54 11.91 -4.57
C LEU A 93 1.67 12.52 -5.43
N LYS A 94 1.46 12.67 -6.75
CA LYS A 94 2.45 13.17 -7.71
C LYS A 94 3.73 12.33 -7.73
N GLU A 95 3.57 11.02 -7.65
CA GLU A 95 4.65 10.05 -7.58
C GLU A 95 4.88 9.39 -8.94
N GLY A 96 6.06 9.60 -9.53
CA GLY A 96 6.36 9.14 -10.88
C GLY A 96 5.64 9.98 -11.95
N GLU A 97 5.48 9.40 -13.14
CA GLU A 97 4.90 10.11 -14.29
C GLU A 97 3.36 10.10 -14.25
N PRO A 98 2.69 11.26 -14.18
CA PRO A 98 1.23 11.35 -14.05
C PRO A 98 0.46 10.65 -15.17
N GLU A 99 0.87 10.83 -16.42
CA GLU A 99 0.23 10.25 -17.60
C GLU A 99 0.30 8.72 -17.57
N GLU A 100 1.44 8.17 -17.14
CA GLU A 100 1.66 6.73 -17.02
C GLU A 100 0.80 6.13 -15.91
N ASN A 101 0.74 6.79 -14.75
CA ASN A 101 -0.13 6.36 -13.65
C ASN A 101 -1.60 6.33 -14.08
N LEU A 102 -2.08 7.35 -14.79
CA LEU A 102 -3.46 7.37 -15.29
C LEU A 102 -3.72 6.32 -16.37
N ARG A 103 -2.73 6.03 -17.23
CA ARG A 103 -2.82 4.96 -18.23
C ARG A 103 -2.93 3.59 -17.54
N LEU A 104 -2.04 3.28 -16.62
CA LEU A 104 -2.03 2.01 -15.88
C LEU A 104 -3.27 1.84 -15.00
N ALA A 105 -3.76 2.93 -14.41
CA ALA A 105 -5.03 2.92 -13.68
C ALA A 105 -6.20 2.51 -14.58
N ARG A 106 -6.28 3.07 -15.80
CA ARG A 106 -7.32 2.74 -16.77
C ARG A 106 -7.25 1.28 -17.21
N GLU A 107 -6.06 0.80 -17.57
CA GLU A 107 -5.83 -0.59 -17.99
C GLU A 107 -6.19 -1.59 -16.90
N SER A 108 -6.08 -1.19 -15.63
CA SER A 108 -6.47 -2.04 -14.50
C SER A 108 -7.99 -2.18 -14.32
N PHE A 109 -8.82 -1.43 -15.05
CA PHE A 109 -10.28 -1.49 -14.96
C PHE A 109 -10.94 -2.11 -16.21
N GLU A 110 -10.16 -2.43 -17.24
CA GLU A 110 -10.61 -3.06 -18.49
C GLU A 110 -10.50 -4.59 -18.43
#